data_AF-A0A5S9XX50-F1
#
_entry.id   AF-A0A5S9XX50-F1
#
_cell.length_a   1.000
_cell.length_b   1.000
_cell.length_c   1.000
_cell.angle_alpha   90.00
_cell.angle_beta   90.00
_cell.angle_gamma   90.00
#
_symmetry.space_group_name_H-M   'P 1'
#
loop_
_entity.id
_entity.type
_entity.pdbx_description
1 polymer ?
#
loop_
_entity_poly.entity_id
_entity_poly.type
_entity_poly.pdbx_seq_one_letter_code
_entity_poly.pdbx_strand_id
1 'polypeptide(L)'
;MSYLLQDDDGQIIEPHSISAGLDYPGVGPEHSFLKDVGRAEYFSVTDEEALEAFKRVSRLEGIIPALETSHALAHLEKYVT
;
A
#
# COMPACT_ATOMS: atom_id res chain seq x y z
N MET A 1 -9.35 -11.92 -13.44
CA MET A 1 -7.88 -12.08 -13.47
C MET A 1 -7.27 -11.24 -12.34
N SER A 2 -6.06 -11.57 -11.89
CA SER A 2 -5.33 -10.80 -10.89
C SER A 2 -4.42 -9.78 -11.59
N TYR A 3 -4.22 -8.58 -11.01
CA TYR A 3 -3.22 -7.62 -11.49
C TYR A 3 -1.81 -8.02 -11.03
N LEU A 4 -0.83 -7.77 -11.90
CA LEU A 4 0.58 -8.09 -11.71
C LEU A 4 1.45 -7.02 -12.37
N LEU A 5 2.52 -6.61 -11.70
CA LEU A 5 3.54 -5.73 -12.24
C LEU A 5 4.46 -6.53 -13.19
N GLN A 6 4.38 -6.23 -14.47
CA GLN A 6 5.10 -6.93 -15.53
C GLN A 6 5.47 -5.99 -16.67
N ASP A 7 6.47 -6.35 -17.46
CA ASP A 7 6.85 -5.65 -18.68
C ASP A 7 5.97 -6.04 -19.88
N ASP A 8 6.26 -5.45 -21.05
CA ASP A 8 5.49 -5.66 -22.28
C ASP A 8 5.60 -7.09 -22.82
N ASP A 9 6.64 -7.83 -22.42
CA ASP A 9 6.85 -9.25 -22.77
C ASP A 9 6.23 -10.21 -21.73
N GLY A 10 5.58 -9.67 -20.70
CA GLY A 10 4.93 -10.43 -19.63
C GLY A 10 5.88 -10.96 -18.56
N GLN A 11 7.11 -10.44 -18.48
CA GLN A 11 8.05 -10.79 -17.40
C GLN A 11 7.73 -9.99 -16.13
N ILE A 12 7.84 -10.64 -14.97
CA ILE A 12 7.60 -10.00 -13.67
C ILE A 12 8.67 -8.94 -13.43
N ILE A 13 8.22 -7.72 -13.10
CA ILE A 13 9.10 -6.64 -12.64
C ILE A 13 9.23 -6.74 -11.12
N GLU A 14 10.45 -6.58 -10.62
CA GLU A 14 10.73 -6.58 -9.19
C GLU A 14 10.12 -5.33 -8.52
N PRO A 15 9.28 -5.50 -7.48
CA PRO A 15 8.76 -4.38 -6.71
C PRO A 15 9.84 -3.78 -5.80
N HIS A 16 9.54 -2.62 -5.23
CA HIS A 16 10.32 -2.07 -4.12
C HIS A 16 9.39 -1.35 -3.13
N SER A 17 9.51 -1.69 -1.85
CA SER A 17 8.92 -0.95 -0.73
C SER A 17 9.81 -1.03 0.50
N ILE A 18 9.84 0.01 1.32
CA ILE A 18 10.47 -0.06 2.66
C ILE A 18 9.80 -1.13 3.56
N SER A 19 8.56 -1.49 3.24
CA SER A 19 7.78 -2.48 3.97
C SER A 19 7.89 -3.83 3.28
N ALA A 20 8.65 -4.76 3.86
CA ALA A 20 8.85 -6.10 3.28
C ALA A 20 7.53 -6.86 3.04
N GLY A 21 6.49 -6.64 3.86
CA GLY A 21 5.18 -7.26 3.67
C GLY A 21 4.35 -6.70 2.51
N LEU A 22 4.73 -5.54 1.94
CA LEU A 22 4.10 -4.95 0.75
C LEU A 22 4.98 -5.08 -0.50
N ASP A 23 6.19 -5.64 -0.37
CA ASP A 23 7.16 -5.78 -1.45
C ASP A 23 6.85 -6.99 -2.35
N TYR A 24 5.68 -6.95 -3.00
CA TYR A 24 5.15 -8.02 -3.84
C TYR A 24 4.55 -7.45 -5.13
N PRO A 25 4.86 -8.02 -6.32
CA PRO A 25 4.47 -7.42 -7.59
C PRO A 25 3.00 -7.65 -7.96
N GLY A 26 2.27 -8.51 -7.24
CA GLY A 26 0.89 -8.89 -7.58
C GLY A 26 -0.14 -8.43 -6.56
N VAL A 27 -1.41 -8.65 -6.87
CA VAL A 27 -2.53 -8.46 -5.92
C VAL A 27 -3.58 -9.56 -6.07
N GLY A 28 -4.23 -9.95 -4.98
CA GLY A 28 -5.24 -11.02 -5.03
C GLY A 28 -6.35 -10.79 -6.07
N PRO A 29 -6.90 -11.86 -6.67
CA PRO A 29 -7.89 -11.76 -7.74
C PRO A 29 -9.20 -11.11 -7.30
N GLU A 30 -9.59 -11.25 -6.04
CA GLU A 30 -10.77 -10.58 -5.48
C GLU A 30 -10.59 -9.06 -5.45
N HIS A 31 -9.41 -8.56 -5.04
CA HIS A 31 -9.11 -7.14 -5.06
C HIS A 31 -9.12 -6.56 -6.48
N SER A 32 -8.59 -7.33 -7.43
CA SER A 32 -8.61 -6.97 -8.86
C SER A 32 -10.03 -6.84 -9.38
N PHE A 33 -10.89 -7.81 -9.05
CA PHE A 33 -12.31 -7.77 -9.39
C PHE A 33 -13.02 -6.57 -8.74
N LEU A 34 -12.82 -6.32 -7.45
CA LEU A 34 -13.44 -5.20 -6.74
C LEU A 34 -13.04 -3.83 -7.31
N LYS A 35 -11.80 -3.71 -7.79
CA LYS A 35 -11.33 -2.54 -8.55
C LYS A 35 -12.09 -2.40 -9.86
N ASP A 36 -12.19 -3.47 -10.64
CA ASP A 36 -12.80 -3.47 -11.97
C ASP A 36 -14.29 -3.13 -11.95
N VAL A 37 -15.01 -3.58 -10.93
CA VAL A 37 -16.45 -3.25 -10.75
C VAL A 37 -16.68 -1.91 -10.04
N GLY A 38 -15.61 -1.17 -9.70
CA GLY A 38 -15.70 0.11 -9.00
C GLY A 38 -16.21 0.02 -7.56
N ARG A 39 -16.11 -1.14 -6.92
CA ARG A 39 -16.57 -1.36 -5.54
C ARG A 39 -15.52 -0.97 -4.49
N ALA A 40 -14.25 -1.00 -4.86
CA ALA A 40 -13.12 -0.58 -4.03
C ALA A 40 -12.14 0.28 -4.83
N GLU A 41 -11.58 1.28 -4.16
CA GLU A 41 -10.54 2.15 -4.70
C GLU A 41 -9.19 1.76 -4.08
N TYR A 42 -8.12 1.90 -4.87
CA TYR A 42 -6.78 1.49 -4.50
C TYR A 42 -5.83 2.66 -4.73
N PHE A 43 -5.01 2.95 -3.72
CA PHE A 43 -4.11 4.09 -3.72
C PHE A 43 -2.71 3.65 -3.35
N SER A 44 -1.72 4.42 -3.81
CA SER A 44 -0.32 4.26 -3.40
C SER A 44 0.03 5.23 -2.27
N VAL A 45 0.98 4.79 -1.46
CA VAL A 45 1.64 5.59 -0.43
C VAL A 45 3.13 5.36 -0.56
N THR A 46 3.90 6.43 -0.49
CA THR A 46 5.36 6.39 -0.57
C THR A 46 5.99 6.00 0.75
N ASP A 47 7.23 5.50 0.70
CA ASP A 47 8.01 5.16 1.90
C ASP A 47 8.09 6.33 2.90
N GLU A 48 8.27 7.57 2.40
CA GLU A 48 8.34 8.78 3.24
C GLU A 48 7.02 9.04 3.96
N GLU A 49 5.89 8.94 3.26
CA GLU A 49 4.56 9.12 3.86
C GLU A 49 4.27 8.06 4.93
N ALA A 50 4.63 6.79 4.65
CA ALA A 50 4.49 5.71 5.62
C ALA A 50 5.36 5.92 6.86
N LEU A 51 6.61 6.37 6.68
CA LEU A 51 7.52 6.68 7.80
C LEU A 51 7.02 7.85 8.65
N GLU A 52 6.44 8.89 8.03
CA GLU A 52 5.87 10.01 8.78
C GLU A 52 4.62 9.59 9.58
N ALA A 53 3.75 8.76 9.01
CA ALA A 53 2.62 8.19 9.75
C ALA A 53 3.08 7.28 10.90
N PHE A 54 4.08 6.42 10.67
CA PHE A 54 4.69 5.59 11.71
C PHE A 54 5.18 6.43 12.89
N LYS A 55 5.98 7.48 12.61
CA LYS A 55 6.53 8.38 13.63
C LYS A 55 5.42 9.10 14.39
N ARG A 56 4.38 9.56 13.68
CA ARG A 56 3.28 10.31 14.26
C ARG A 56 2.46 9.47 15.23
N VAL A 57 2.00 8.30 14.79
CA VAL A 57 1.18 7.40 15.60
C VAL A 57 1.96 6.94 16.84
N SER A 58 3.27 6.66 16.67
CA SER A 58 4.16 6.33 17.78
C SER A 58 4.27 7.45 18.82
N ARG A 59 4.28 8.72 18.38
CA ARG A 59 4.45 9.88 19.26
C ARG A 59 3.14 10.34 19.91
N LEU A 60 2.05 10.33 19.16
CA LEU A 60 0.75 10.87 19.61
C LEU A 60 -0.04 9.84 20.41
N GLU A 61 -0.06 8.59 19.93
CA GLU A 61 -0.91 7.54 20.51
C GLU A 61 -0.11 6.52 21.35
N GLY A 62 1.23 6.57 21.29
CA GLY A 62 2.08 5.59 21.98
C GLY A 62 2.00 4.18 21.39
N ILE A 63 1.49 4.05 20.16
CA ILE A 63 1.37 2.78 19.43
C ILE A 63 2.44 2.74 18.36
N ILE A 64 3.23 1.67 18.30
CA ILE A 64 4.25 1.47 17.26
C ILE A 64 3.65 0.57 16.16
N PRO A 65 3.18 1.13 15.03
CA PRO A 65 2.57 0.33 13.97
C PRO A 65 3.63 -0.40 13.13
N ALA A 66 3.22 -1.48 12.46
CA ALA A 66 4.01 -2.05 11.38
C ALA A 66 4.12 -1.06 10.20
N LEU A 67 5.17 -1.15 9.37
CA LEU A 67 5.30 -0.27 8.20
C LEU A 67 4.19 -0.55 7.18
N GLU A 68 3.73 -1.79 7.07
CA GLU A 68 2.58 -2.18 6.25
C GLU A 68 1.33 -1.39 6.67
N THR A 69 1.04 -1.40 7.98
CA THR A 69 -0.09 -0.68 8.58
C THR A 69 0.07 0.83 8.45
N SER A 70 1.31 1.33 8.52
CA SER A 70 1.60 2.75 8.42
C SER A 70 1.26 3.33 7.05
N HIS A 71 1.31 2.53 5.97
CA HIS A 71 0.83 2.97 4.65
C HIS A 71 -0.67 3.29 4.68
N ALA A 72 -1.49 2.45 5.33
CA ALA A 72 -2.92 2.71 5.47
C ALA A 72 -3.20 3.97 6.31
N LEU A 73 -2.46 4.16 7.41
CA LEU A 73 -2.60 5.34 8.27
C LEU A 73 -2.22 6.63 7.53
N ALA A 74 -1.11 6.62 6.79
CA ALA A 74 -0.68 7.75 5.97
C ALA A 74 -1.72 8.13 4.90
N HIS A 75 -2.37 7.13 4.29
CA HIS A 75 -3.43 7.39 3.32
C HIS A 75 -4.66 8.04 3.97
N LEU A 76 -5.09 7.57 5.15
CA LEU A 76 -6.25 8.11 5.86
C LEU A 76 -6.11 9.61 6.17
N GLU A 77 -4.91 10.08 6.46
CA GLU A 77 -4.66 11.50 6.74
C GLU A 77 -4.99 12.42 5.57
N LYS A 78 -4.94 11.91 4.33
CA LYS A 78 -5.32 12.69 3.14
C LYS A 78 -6.83 13.00 3.11
N TYR A 79 -7.63 12.35 3.96
CA TYR A 79 -9.08 12.54 4.06
C TYR A 79 -9.52 13.24 5.36
N VAL A 80 -8.62 13.40 6.33
CA VAL A 80 -8.93 14.14 7.55
C VAL A 80 -8.75 15.62 7.24
N THR A 81 -9.89 16.31 7.07
CA THR A 81 -9.97 17.76 6.86
C THR A 81 -9.85 18.51 8.18
#